data_AF-A0A0R1RGP2-F1
#
_entry.id   AF-A0A0R1RGP2-F1
#
_cell.length_a   1.000
_cell.length_b   1.000
_cell.length_c   1.000
_cell.angle_alpha   90.00
_cell.angle_beta   90.00
_cell.angle_gamma   90.00
#
_symmetry.space_group_name_H-M   'P 1'
#
loop_
_entity.id
_entity.type
_entity.pdbx_description
1 polymer ?
#
loop_
_entity_poly.entity_id
_entity_poly.type
_entity_poly.pdbx_seq_one_letter_code
_entity_poly.pdbx_strand_id
1 'polypeptide(L)'
;MTTSTRTFENEDIQILTLHEARFVDRYLQLVNTHHWSLDQTMIEINDDFELRRDVEKSIVIRKAQRQHVHFWFNDGELDYIDLVIREAYKHNFDAGYVVDVINERNMSCEITQAEVEYLSSRHGYVLNKDFETNFV
;
A
#
# COMPACT_ATOMS: atom_id res chain seq x y z
N MET A 1 -24.32 23.78 -19.46
CA MET A 1 -23.23 22.80 -19.43
C MET A 1 -22.07 23.44 -18.72
N THR A 2 -21.90 23.16 -17.43
CA THR A 2 -20.79 23.68 -16.61
C THR A 2 -19.89 22.51 -16.28
N THR A 3 -18.73 22.49 -16.90
CA THR A 3 -17.66 21.54 -16.64
C THR A 3 -17.10 21.87 -15.25
N SER A 4 -17.44 21.06 -14.26
CA SER A 4 -16.79 21.12 -12.93
C SER A 4 -15.34 20.71 -13.09
N THR A 5 -14.45 21.70 -13.03
CA THR A 5 -13.02 21.47 -12.83
C THR A 5 -12.87 20.88 -11.43
N ARG A 6 -12.66 19.55 -11.33
CA ARG A 6 -12.19 18.91 -10.11
C ARG A 6 -10.77 19.42 -9.84
N THR A 7 -10.67 20.45 -9.02
CA THR A 7 -9.44 20.80 -8.34
C THR A 7 -9.16 19.68 -7.33
N PHE A 8 -8.24 18.77 -7.67
CA PHE A 8 -7.65 17.92 -6.64
C PHE A 8 -6.77 18.85 -5.79
N GLU A 9 -7.22 19.14 -4.58
CA GLU A 9 -6.45 19.83 -3.57
C GLU A 9 -5.18 18.98 -3.31
N ASN A 10 -4.04 19.47 -3.80
CA ASN A 10 -2.72 18.99 -3.41
C ASN A 10 -2.49 19.47 -1.98
N GLU A 11 -3.07 18.78 -1.00
CA GLU A 11 -2.69 18.95 0.40
C GLU A 11 -1.29 18.36 0.59
N ASP A 12 -0.35 19.25 0.91
CA ASP A 12 0.99 19.01 1.46
C ASP A 12 1.78 17.81 0.91
N ILE A 13 2.08 17.83 -0.40
CA ILE A 13 3.14 16.97 -0.92
C ILE A 13 4.47 17.53 -0.42
N GLN A 14 5.11 16.85 0.54
CA GLN A 14 6.51 17.11 0.86
C GLN A 14 7.36 16.95 -0.42
N ILE A 15 7.89 18.05 -0.95
CA ILE A 15 8.71 18.06 -2.16
C ILE A 15 10.14 17.68 -1.77
N LEU A 16 10.62 16.52 -2.26
CA LEU A 16 12.01 16.12 -2.13
C LEU A 16 12.92 16.94 -3.05
N THR A 17 14.09 17.32 -2.56
CA THR A 17 15.19 17.80 -3.41
C THR A 17 15.67 16.68 -4.33
N LEU A 18 16.36 17.04 -5.43
CA LEU A 18 16.91 16.04 -6.36
C LEU A 18 17.85 15.05 -5.66
N HIS A 19 18.60 15.51 -4.65
CA HIS A 19 19.51 14.66 -3.89
C HIS A 19 18.74 13.65 -3.03
N GLU A 20 17.76 14.10 -2.24
CA GLU A 20 16.89 13.24 -1.43
C GLU A 20 16.09 12.25 -2.30
N ALA A 21 15.60 12.69 -3.45
CA ALA A 21 14.86 11.83 -4.37
C ALA A 21 15.71 10.67 -4.90
N ARG A 22 16.98 10.94 -5.28
CA ARG A 22 17.94 9.91 -5.69
C ARG A 22 18.30 9.00 -4.53
N PHE A 23 18.29 9.52 -3.31
CA PHE A 23 18.55 8.76 -2.10
C PHE A 23 17.50 7.69 -1.89
N VAL A 24 16.22 8.09 -1.89
CA VAL A 24 15.08 7.18 -1.80
C VAL A 24 15.12 6.14 -2.92
N ASP A 25 15.50 6.52 -4.15
CA ASP A 25 15.63 5.58 -5.26
C ASP A 25 16.66 4.48 -4.99
N ARG A 26 17.76 4.76 -4.27
CA ARG A 26 18.74 3.73 -3.89
C ARG A 26 18.14 2.70 -2.93
N TYR A 27 17.39 3.15 -1.92
CA TYR A 27 16.73 2.24 -0.99
C TYR A 27 15.68 1.39 -1.69
N LEU A 28 14.92 1.97 -2.62
CA LEU A 28 13.95 1.22 -3.42
C LEU A 28 14.60 0.15 -4.30
N GLN A 29 15.83 0.35 -4.77
CA GLN A 29 16.58 -0.71 -5.47
C GLN A 29 16.98 -1.87 -4.54
N LEU A 30 17.29 -1.55 -3.28
CA LEU A 30 17.67 -2.53 -2.27
C LEU A 30 16.47 -3.38 -1.81
N VAL A 31 15.25 -2.86 -1.85
CA VAL A 31 14.02 -3.59 -1.50
C VAL A 31 13.92 -4.94 -2.23
N ASN A 32 14.17 -4.94 -3.54
CA ASN A 32 14.07 -6.17 -4.35
C ASN A 32 15.18 -7.18 -4.04
N THR A 33 16.33 -6.70 -3.56
CA THR A 33 17.52 -7.54 -3.29
C THR A 33 17.49 -8.12 -1.89
N HIS A 34 17.02 -7.34 -0.92
CA HIS A 34 17.02 -7.69 0.50
C HIS A 34 15.65 -8.10 1.02
N HIS A 35 14.65 -8.11 0.14
CA HIS A 35 13.29 -8.47 0.46
C HIS A 35 12.72 -7.66 1.63
N TRP A 36 12.95 -6.34 1.60
CA TRP A 36 12.53 -5.46 2.68
C TRP A 36 11.03 -5.18 2.66
N SER A 37 10.45 -5.11 3.85
CA SER A 37 9.13 -4.54 4.03
C SER A 37 9.16 -3.02 3.86
N LEU A 38 7.99 -2.42 3.64
CA LEU A 38 7.88 -0.98 3.56
C LEU A 38 8.31 -0.33 4.88
N ASP A 39 7.92 -0.88 6.02
CA ASP A 39 8.32 -0.34 7.33
C ASP A 39 9.83 -0.43 7.55
N GLN A 40 10.45 -1.55 7.18
CA GLN A 40 11.91 -1.66 7.21
C GLN A 40 12.56 -0.64 6.28
N THR A 41 12.03 -0.46 5.07
CA THR A 41 12.52 0.54 4.12
C THR A 41 12.40 1.97 4.68
N MET A 42 11.31 2.28 5.39
CA MET A 42 11.10 3.58 6.01
C MET A 42 12.08 3.85 7.15
N ILE A 43 12.35 2.84 7.99
CA ILE A 43 13.36 2.93 9.05
C ILE A 43 14.73 3.22 8.43
N GLU A 44 15.13 2.42 7.44
CA GLU A 44 16.43 2.55 6.77
C GLU A 44 16.61 3.89 6.04
N ILE A 45 15.53 4.46 5.47
CA ILE A 45 15.56 5.78 4.85
C ILE A 45 15.71 6.88 5.91
N ASN A 46 14.93 6.83 7.01
CA ASN A 46 14.88 7.91 7.99
C ASN A 46 16.02 7.85 9.03
N ASP A 47 16.62 6.67 9.24
CA ASP A 47 17.80 6.51 10.09
C ASP A 47 19.10 6.91 9.36
N ASP A 48 19.05 7.17 8.05
CA ASP A 48 20.21 7.61 7.29
C ASP A 48 20.56 9.08 7.57
N PHE A 49 21.79 9.30 8.06
CA PHE A 49 22.30 10.62 8.45
C PHE A 49 22.46 11.61 7.28
N GLU A 50 22.47 11.16 6.02
CA GLU A 50 22.51 12.03 4.84
C GLU A 50 21.13 12.69 4.59
N LEU A 51 20.04 12.11 5.11
CA LEU A 51 18.71 12.71 5.12
C LEU A 51 18.58 13.68 6.31
N ARG A 52 18.35 14.96 6.00
CA ARG A 52 18.22 16.03 7.02
C ARG A 52 16.82 16.13 7.62
N ARG A 53 15.91 15.27 7.20
CA ARG A 53 14.51 15.25 7.59
C ARG A 53 13.92 13.87 7.33
N ASP A 54 12.85 13.56 8.04
CA ASP A 54 12.05 12.38 7.77
C ASP A 54 11.34 12.51 6.42
N VAL A 55 11.41 11.44 5.65
CA VAL A 55 10.66 11.27 4.42
C VAL A 55 9.29 10.73 4.78
N GLU A 56 8.26 11.33 4.20
CA GLU A 56 6.92 10.78 4.33
C GLU A 56 6.78 9.46 3.59
N LYS A 57 6.11 8.52 4.24
CA LYS A 57 5.77 7.22 3.68
C LYS A 57 5.05 7.30 2.34
N SER A 58 4.14 8.28 2.20
CA SER A 58 3.38 8.53 0.97
C SER A 58 4.28 8.80 -0.26
N ILE A 59 5.48 9.36 -0.04
CA ILE A 59 6.44 9.65 -1.11
C ILE A 59 7.16 8.38 -1.54
N VAL A 60 7.60 7.57 -0.57
CA VAL A 60 8.28 6.30 -0.82
C VAL A 60 7.37 5.35 -1.57
N ILE A 61 6.09 5.23 -1.15
CA ILE A 61 5.07 4.44 -1.86
C ILE A 61 4.89 4.92 -3.30
N ARG A 62 4.67 6.23 -3.51
CA ARG A 62 4.48 6.78 -4.87
C ARG A 62 5.70 6.56 -5.77
N LYS A 63 6.91 6.66 -5.23
CA LYS A 63 8.15 6.37 -5.97
C LYS A 63 8.32 4.89 -6.26
N ALA A 64 7.96 4.00 -5.32
CA ALA A 64 7.98 2.55 -5.52
C ALA A 64 7.00 2.12 -6.62
N GLN A 65 5.77 2.65 -6.62
CA GLN A 65 4.76 2.39 -7.65
C GLN A 65 5.24 2.78 -9.05
N ARG A 66 5.85 3.97 -9.19
CA ARG A 66 6.41 4.45 -10.47
C ARG A 66 7.56 3.58 -10.99
N GLN A 67 8.24 2.86 -10.09
CA GLN A 67 9.39 2.02 -10.39
C GLN A 67 9.05 0.53 -10.37
N HIS A 68 7.78 0.17 -10.20
CA HIS A 68 7.32 -1.21 -10.07
C HIS A 68 8.10 -2.00 -8.99
N VAL A 69 8.41 -1.35 -7.88
CA VAL A 69 9.06 -1.99 -6.72
C VAL A 69 8.00 -2.54 -5.78
N HIS A 70 8.17 -3.80 -5.39
CA HIS A 70 7.24 -4.50 -4.50
C HIS A 70 7.90 -4.72 -3.14
N PHE A 71 7.21 -4.31 -2.08
CA PHE A 71 7.65 -4.56 -0.70
C PHE A 71 7.26 -5.96 -0.25
N TRP A 72 8.05 -6.52 0.65
CA TRP A 72 7.79 -7.82 1.23
C TRP A 72 6.96 -7.68 2.50
N PHE A 73 5.88 -8.43 2.58
CA PHE A 73 5.08 -8.52 3.80
C PHE A 73 5.75 -9.49 4.76
N ASN A 74 5.76 -9.18 6.04
CA ASN A 74 6.20 -10.16 7.04
C ASN A 74 5.21 -11.33 7.05
N ASP A 75 5.67 -12.55 7.36
CA ASP A 75 4.81 -13.76 7.35
C ASP A 75 3.53 -13.58 8.20
N GLY A 76 3.59 -12.81 9.29
CA GLY A 76 2.43 -12.49 10.12
C GLY A 76 1.41 -11.51 9.49
N GLU A 77 1.84 -10.65 8.55
CA GLU A 77 0.94 -9.78 7.79
C GLU A 77 0.20 -10.57 6.70
N LEU A 78 0.88 -11.54 6.07
CA LEU A 78 0.23 -12.46 5.13
C LEU A 78 -0.82 -13.34 5.84
N ASP A 79 -0.50 -13.84 7.05
CA ASP A 79 -1.47 -14.59 7.87
C ASP A 79 -2.71 -13.75 8.23
N TYR A 80 -2.52 -12.46 8.50
CA TYR A 80 -3.63 -11.55 8.78
C TYR A 80 -4.48 -11.27 7.54
N ILE A 81 -3.86 -11.00 6.39
CA ILE A 81 -4.57 -10.79 5.12
C ILE A 81 -5.39 -12.04 4.76
N ASP A 82 -4.80 -13.23 4.89
CA ASP A 82 -5.50 -14.49 4.63
C ASP A 82 -6.68 -14.71 5.60
N LEU A 83 -6.51 -14.34 6.88
CA LEU A 83 -7.60 -14.37 7.86
C LEU A 83 -8.77 -13.46 7.44
N VAL A 84 -8.49 -12.23 7.02
CA VAL A 84 -9.53 -11.27 6.60
C VAL A 84 -10.22 -11.74 5.32
N ILE A 85 -9.46 -12.24 4.34
CA ILE A 85 -10.03 -12.83 3.10
C ILE A 85 -10.95 -14.01 3.45
N ARG A 86 -10.55 -14.89 4.37
CA ARG A 86 -11.37 -16.04 4.77
C ARG A 86 -12.66 -15.63 5.46
N GLU A 87 -12.62 -14.64 6.35
CA GLU A 87 -13.83 -14.13 7.01
C GLU A 87 -14.73 -13.39 6.01
N ALA A 88 -14.16 -12.60 5.10
CA ALA A 88 -14.91 -11.96 4.02
C ALA A 88 -15.64 -12.99 3.14
N TYR A 89 -14.97 -14.08 2.78
CA TYR A 89 -15.58 -15.18 2.04
C TYR A 89 -16.74 -15.82 2.81
N LYS A 90 -16.56 -16.13 4.10
CA LYS A 90 -17.62 -16.74 4.94
C LYS A 90 -18.86 -15.86 5.06
N HIS A 91 -18.67 -14.55 5.10
CA HIS A 91 -19.73 -13.57 5.27
C HIS A 91 -20.24 -12.99 3.93
N ASN A 92 -19.74 -13.49 2.80
CA ASN A 92 -20.12 -13.07 1.45
C ASN A 92 -19.86 -11.57 1.16
N PHE A 93 -18.78 -11.05 1.73
CA PHE A 93 -18.25 -9.71 1.46
C PHE A 93 -17.40 -9.70 0.18
N ASP A 94 -17.19 -8.51 -0.37
CA ASP A 94 -16.39 -8.29 -1.56
C ASP A 94 -14.93 -8.01 -1.25
N ALA A 95 -14.13 -7.89 -2.31
CA ALA A 95 -12.73 -7.50 -2.21
C ALA A 95 -12.58 -6.05 -1.72
N GLY A 96 -13.55 -5.16 -1.97
CA GLY A 96 -13.58 -3.79 -1.45
C GLY A 96 -13.59 -3.76 0.08
N TYR A 97 -14.47 -4.54 0.72
CA TYR A 97 -14.49 -4.67 2.17
C TYR A 97 -13.15 -5.16 2.75
N VAL A 98 -12.51 -6.13 2.09
CA VAL A 98 -11.20 -6.64 2.54
C VAL A 98 -10.12 -5.56 2.44
N VAL A 99 -10.12 -4.80 1.34
CA VAL A 99 -9.25 -3.63 1.16
C VAL A 99 -9.48 -2.62 2.27
N ASP A 100 -10.73 -2.27 2.56
CA ASP A 100 -11.07 -1.29 3.61
C ASP A 100 -10.62 -1.79 5.00
N VAL A 101 -10.94 -3.02 5.38
CA VAL A 101 -10.55 -3.59 6.69
C VAL A 101 -9.05 -3.72 6.85
N ILE A 102 -8.34 -4.10 5.79
CA ILE A 102 -6.88 -4.20 5.82
C ILE A 102 -6.30 -2.79 5.90
N ASN A 103 -6.75 -1.83 5.09
CA ASN A 103 -6.18 -0.48 5.05
C ASN A 103 -6.56 0.37 6.28
N GLU A 104 -7.70 0.12 6.92
CA GLU A 104 -8.10 0.75 8.19
C GLU A 104 -7.25 0.28 9.38
N ARG A 105 -6.74 -0.96 9.33
CA ARG A 105 -5.93 -1.55 10.41
C ARG A 105 -4.43 -1.57 10.13
N ASN A 106 -4.02 -1.71 8.88
CA ASN A 106 -2.63 -1.62 8.45
C ASN A 106 -2.29 -0.16 8.16
N MET A 107 -1.69 0.49 9.15
CA MET A 107 -0.99 1.75 8.96
C MET A 107 0.28 1.61 8.08
N SER A 108 0.62 0.38 7.66
CA SER A 108 1.91 0.06 7.06
C SER A 108 1.93 -0.03 5.52
N CYS A 109 0.85 -0.46 4.86
CA CYS A 109 0.81 -0.64 3.41
C CYS A 109 -0.65 -0.74 2.93
N GLU A 110 -0.99 0.00 1.88
CA GLU A 110 -2.31 -0.11 1.25
C GLU A 110 -2.34 -1.34 0.34
N ILE A 111 -3.24 -2.29 0.61
CA ILE A 111 -3.53 -3.39 -0.30
C ILE A 111 -4.57 -2.92 -1.32
N THR A 112 -4.41 -3.33 -2.58
CA THR A 112 -5.36 -3.03 -3.64
C THR A 112 -6.37 -4.15 -3.83
N GLN A 113 -7.51 -3.81 -4.44
CA GLN A 113 -8.55 -4.80 -4.76
C GLN A 113 -8.02 -5.94 -5.65
N ALA A 114 -7.15 -5.62 -6.62
CA ALA A 114 -6.55 -6.61 -7.50
C ALA A 114 -5.64 -7.61 -6.75
N GLU A 115 -4.92 -7.13 -5.72
CA GLU A 115 -4.08 -7.99 -4.88
C GLU A 115 -4.93 -8.90 -3.99
N VAL A 116 -6.02 -8.37 -3.43
CA VAL A 116 -7.01 -9.17 -2.69
C VAL A 116 -7.62 -10.25 -3.57
N GLU A 117 -8.04 -9.93 -4.80
CA GLU A 117 -8.61 -10.91 -5.75
C GLU A 117 -7.59 -11.98 -6.17
N TYR A 118 -6.33 -11.58 -6.37
CA TYR A 118 -5.24 -12.52 -6.65
C TYR A 118 -5.02 -13.47 -5.47
N LEU A 119 -4.91 -12.95 -4.25
CA LEU A 119 -4.72 -13.75 -3.04
C LEU A 119 -5.93 -14.67 -2.80
N SER A 120 -7.16 -14.15 -2.92
CA SER A 120 -8.36 -14.95 -2.74
C SER A 120 -8.39 -16.12 -3.73
N SER A 121 -8.09 -15.87 -5.01
CA SER A 121 -8.08 -16.91 -6.04
C SER A 121 -6.99 -17.97 -5.83
N ARG A 122 -5.79 -17.57 -5.36
CA ARG A 122 -4.70 -18.48 -5.01
C ARG A 122 -5.12 -19.48 -3.91
N HIS A 123 -5.95 -19.04 -2.99
CA HIS A 123 -6.44 -19.84 -1.86
C HIS A 123 -7.82 -20.49 -2.10
N GLY A 124 -8.39 -20.33 -3.30
CA GLY A 124 -9.69 -20.91 -3.67
C GLY A 124 -10.91 -20.17 -3.11
N TYR A 125 -10.73 -18.95 -2.60
CA TYR A 125 -11.81 -18.08 -2.14
C TYR A 125 -12.33 -17.21 -3.29
N VAL A 126 -13.62 -17.34 -3.59
CA VAL A 126 -14.32 -16.47 -4.55
C VAL A 126 -15.12 -15.45 -3.75
N LEU A 127 -14.59 -14.23 -3.65
CA LEU A 127 -15.28 -13.12 -2.97
C LEU A 127 -16.42 -12.58 -3.84
N ASN A 128 -17.41 -11.98 -3.17
CA ASN A 128 -18.59 -11.45 -3.84
C ASN A 128 -18.21 -10.26 -4.75
N LYS A 129 -18.74 -10.21 -5.97
CA LYS A 129 -18.46 -9.12 -6.93
C LYS A 129 -19.58 -8.09 -7.02
N ASP A 130 -20.73 -8.39 -6.42
CA ASP A 130 -21.96 -7.61 -6.53
C ASP A 130 -22.33 -6.93 -5.19
N PHE A 131 -21.39 -6.81 -4.26
CA PHE A 131 -21.63 -6.16 -2.98
C PHE A 131 -21.64 -4.63 -3.17
N GLU A 132 -22.82 -4.04 -3.35
CA GLU A 132 -22.99 -2.61 -3.21
C GLU A 132 -22.92 -2.24 -1.72
N THR A 133 -21.83 -1.56 -1.32
CA THR A 133 -21.65 -0.98 0.01
C THR A 133 -22.71 0.10 0.26
N ASN A 134 -23.88 -0.34 0.73
CA ASN A 134 -24.87 0.56 1.34
C ASN A 134 -24.39 0.90 2.76
N PHE A 135 -23.50 1.87 2.87
CA PHE A 135 -23.24 2.53 4.14
C PHE A 135 -24.48 3.37 4.50
N VAL A 136 -25.18 2.98 5.58
CA VAL A 136 -26.22 3.76 6.27
C VAL A 136 -25.63 4.30 7.57
#